data_AF-V4Y082-F1
#
_entry.id   AF-V4Y082-F1
#
_cell.length_a   1.000
_cell.length_b   1.000
_cell.length_c   1.000
_cell.angle_alpha   90.00
_cell.angle_beta   90.00
_cell.angle_gamma   90.00
#
_symmetry.space_group_name_H-M   'P 1'
#
loop_
_entity.id
_entity.type
_entity.pdbx_description
1 polymer ?
#
loop_
_entity_poly.entity_id
_entity_poly.type
_entity_poly.pdbx_seq_one_letter_code
_entity_poly.pdbx_strand_id
1 'polypeptide(L)'
;MVLQKKLMAFQVLASVVYGLWFIAAPQSYALLMGASAGDINELANGNLTIVGVGLLVTANVFNLLRKLVTPDHCATFMLTFACGWLAYGIGQLFVSARADMLTLDNMNVLQGMLFIAFAAVYYLKRSPDQHTQPAQ
;
A
#
# COMPACT_ATOMS: atom_id res chain seq x y z
N MET A 1 -0.97 15.25 -15.29
CA MET A 1 0.04 14.93 -14.23
C MET A 1 -0.41 15.26 -12.81
N VAL A 2 -1.33 16.22 -12.58
CA VAL A 2 -1.72 16.63 -11.22
C VAL A 2 -2.28 15.46 -10.40
N LEU A 3 -3.22 14.69 -10.96
CA LEU A 3 -3.81 13.54 -10.28
C LEU A 3 -2.76 12.46 -9.94
N GLN A 4 -1.90 12.11 -10.89
CA GLN A 4 -0.86 11.10 -10.69
C GLN A 4 0.12 11.52 -9.58
N LYS A 5 0.53 12.79 -9.55
CA LYS A 5 1.38 13.31 -8.45
C LYS A 5 0.70 13.21 -7.08
N LYS A 6 -0.63 13.42 -7.02
CA LYS A 6 -1.41 13.24 -5.78
C LYS A 6 -1.46 11.78 -5.35
N LEU A 7 -1.69 10.85 -6.29
CA LEU A 7 -1.66 9.42 -6.02
C LEU A 7 -0.27 8.99 -5.50
N MET A 8 0.80 9.38 -6.19
CA MET A 8 2.17 9.10 -5.72
C MET A 8 2.46 9.68 -4.32
N ALA A 9 1.92 10.86 -4.00
CA ALA A 9 2.03 11.43 -2.66
C ALA A 9 1.23 10.63 -1.62
N PHE A 10 0.04 10.12 -1.99
CA PHE A 10 -0.74 9.23 -1.14
C PHE A 10 0.02 7.94 -0.81
N GLN A 11 0.76 7.35 -1.76
CA GLN A 11 1.63 6.21 -1.48
C GLN A 11 2.65 6.50 -0.36
N VAL A 12 3.31 7.66 -0.44
CA VAL A 12 4.29 8.10 0.56
C VAL A 12 3.60 8.26 1.91
N LEU A 13 2.46 8.95 1.95
CA LEU A 13 1.70 9.18 3.18
C LEU A 13 1.27 7.86 3.82
N ALA A 14 0.70 6.93 3.04
CA ALA A 14 0.28 5.62 3.54
C ALA A 14 1.48 4.87 4.13
N SER A 15 2.62 4.88 3.45
CA SER A 15 3.84 4.23 3.92
C SER A 15 4.35 4.83 5.23
N VAL A 16 4.28 6.16 5.40
CA VAL A 16 4.61 6.82 6.67
C VAL A 16 3.64 6.44 7.78
N VAL A 17 2.33 6.55 7.54
CA VAL A 17 1.30 6.30 8.56
C VAL A 17 1.34 4.84 9.05
N TYR A 18 1.31 3.88 8.13
CA TYR A 18 1.41 2.47 8.50
C TYR A 18 2.79 2.11 9.06
N GLY A 19 3.86 2.71 8.54
CA GLY A 19 5.22 2.52 9.05
C GLY A 19 5.34 2.93 10.52
N LEU A 20 4.87 4.14 10.86
CA LEU A 20 4.86 4.64 12.23
C LEU A 20 3.93 3.81 13.13
N TRP A 21 2.77 3.39 12.64
CA TRP A 21 1.86 2.56 13.40
C TRP A 21 2.48 1.20 13.76
N PHE A 22 3.14 0.55 12.80
CA PHE A 22 3.77 -0.76 13.02
C PHE A 22 4.97 -0.68 13.96
N ILE A 23 5.67 0.46 14.01
CA ILE A 23 6.78 0.68 14.94
C ILE A 23 6.27 1.03 16.34
N ALA A 24 5.33 1.97 16.44
CA ALA A 24 4.91 2.52 17.73
C ALA A 24 3.86 1.67 18.45
N ALA A 25 3.01 0.94 17.71
CA ALA A 25 1.92 0.17 18.29
C ALA A 25 1.59 -1.10 17.48
N PRO A 26 2.57 -2.00 17.21
CA PRO A 26 2.37 -3.21 16.40
C PRO A 26 1.25 -4.12 16.92
N GLN A 27 1.12 -4.22 18.25
CA GLN A 27 0.09 -5.05 18.88
C GLN A 27 -1.32 -4.55 18.54
N SER A 28 -1.53 -3.24 18.53
CA SER A 28 -2.84 -2.66 18.19
C SER A 28 -3.24 -2.96 16.74
N TYR A 29 -2.27 -2.99 15.83
CA TYR A 29 -2.50 -3.42 14.45
C TYR A 29 -2.84 -4.91 14.41
N ALA A 30 -2.04 -5.76 15.05
CA ALA A 30 -2.28 -7.20 15.07
C ALA A 30 -3.69 -7.56 15.58
N LEU A 31 -4.12 -6.93 16.68
CA LEU A 31 -5.47 -7.10 17.24
C LEU A 31 -6.56 -6.64 16.26
N LEU A 32 -6.38 -5.49 15.60
CA LEU A 32 -7.31 -5.02 14.58
C LEU A 32 -7.44 -6.02 13.42
N MET A 33 -6.33 -6.66 13.05
CA MET A 33 -6.29 -7.67 11.99
C MET A 33 -6.79 -9.06 12.44
N GLY A 34 -7.29 -9.18 13.67
CA GLY A 34 -7.89 -10.40 14.19
C GLY A 34 -6.92 -11.38 14.84
N ALA A 35 -5.67 -10.99 15.11
CA ALA A 35 -4.74 -11.83 15.87
C ALA A 35 -5.26 -12.07 17.29
N SER A 36 -5.13 -13.29 17.78
CA SER A 36 -5.46 -13.60 19.16
C SER A 36 -4.40 -13.05 20.11
N ALA A 37 -4.75 -12.78 21.36
CA ALA A 37 -3.79 -12.30 22.36
C ALA A 37 -2.62 -13.29 22.59
N GLY A 38 -2.83 -14.59 22.33
CA GLY A 38 -1.79 -15.62 22.44
C GLY A 38 -0.79 -15.63 21.28
N ASP A 39 -1.18 -15.12 20.10
CA ASP A 39 -0.30 -15.03 18.93
C ASP A 39 0.61 -13.78 18.98
N ILE A 40 0.25 -12.82 19.85
CA ILE A 40 1.00 -11.59 20.05
C ILE A 40 2.14 -11.85 21.03
N ASN A 41 3.34 -12.01 20.48
CA ASN A 41 4.58 -12.16 21.22
C ASN A 41 5.66 -11.20 20.70
N GLU A 42 6.84 -11.20 21.35
CA GLU A 42 7.95 -10.33 20.98
C GLU A 42 8.41 -10.54 19.54
N LEU A 43 8.45 -11.78 19.04
CA LEU A 43 8.86 -12.08 17.68
C LEU A 43 7.84 -11.54 16.66
N ALA A 44 6.55 -11.74 16.89
CA ALA A 44 5.48 -11.22 16.03
C ALA A 44 5.50 -9.68 15.97
N ASN A 45 5.65 -9.03 17.13
CA ASN A 45 5.78 -7.58 17.21
C ASN A 45 7.08 -7.07 16.57
N GLY A 46 8.18 -7.79 16.73
CA GLY A 46 9.46 -7.49 16.07
C GLY A 46 9.34 -7.54 14.56
N ASN A 47 8.66 -8.56 14.01
CA ASN A 47 8.39 -8.68 12.58
C ASN A 47 7.56 -7.51 12.05
N LEU A 48 6.47 -7.14 12.74
CA LEU A 48 5.67 -5.96 12.36
C LEU A 48 6.51 -4.68 12.41
N THR A 49 7.34 -4.50 13.45
CA THR A 49 8.23 -3.34 13.57
C THR A 49 9.22 -3.26 12.40
N ILE A 50 9.81 -4.39 11.99
CA ILE A 50 10.71 -4.46 10.82
C ILE A 50 9.97 -4.08 9.55
N VAL A 51 8.74 -4.57 9.35
CA VAL A 51 7.89 -4.15 8.22
C VAL A 51 7.63 -2.64 8.29
N GLY A 52 7.38 -2.10 9.48
CA GLY A 52 7.20 -0.67 9.69
C GLY A 52 8.42 0.16 9.28
N VAL A 53 9.62 -0.26 9.66
CA VAL A 53 10.88 0.37 9.21
C VAL A 53 11.02 0.27 7.69
N GLY A 54 10.72 -0.89 7.11
CA GLY A 54 10.69 -1.10 5.66
C GLY A 54 9.77 -0.09 4.96
N LEU A 55 8.57 0.14 5.49
CA LEU A 55 7.63 1.13 4.98
C LEU A 55 8.17 2.56 5.07
N LEU A 56 8.91 2.93 6.12
CA LEU A 56 9.56 4.25 6.21
C LEU A 56 10.69 4.41 5.17
N VAL A 57 11.49 3.36 4.95
CA VAL A 57 12.49 3.35 3.87
C VAL A 57 11.82 3.52 2.52
N THR A 58 10.76 2.75 2.25
CA THR A 58 9.94 2.86 1.04
C THR A 58 9.34 4.25 0.89
N ALA A 59 8.83 4.87 1.96
CA ALA A 59 8.30 6.23 1.94
C ALA A 59 9.35 7.24 1.50
N ASN A 60 10.58 7.14 2.03
CA ASN A 60 11.68 8.01 1.65
C ASN A 60 12.05 7.84 0.16
N VAL A 61 12.20 6.58 -0.29
CA VAL A 61 12.50 6.26 -1.70
C VAL A 61 11.41 6.79 -2.62
N PHE A 62 10.14 6.54 -2.33
CA PHE A 62 9.01 7.01 -3.14
C PHE A 62 8.87 8.52 -3.13
N ASN A 63 9.19 9.18 -2.01
CA ASN A 63 9.19 10.64 -1.92
C ASN A 63 10.29 11.27 -2.79
N LEU A 64 11.42 10.59 -2.96
CA LEU A 64 12.46 10.99 -3.91
C LEU A 64 12.00 10.73 -5.35
N LEU A 65 11.59 9.49 -5.66
CA LEU A 65 11.22 9.06 -7.00
C LEU A 65 10.09 9.91 -7.60
N ARG A 66 9.04 10.24 -6.83
CA ARG A 66 7.92 11.06 -7.32
C ARG A 66 8.33 12.46 -7.81
N LYS A 67 9.46 13.00 -7.33
CA LYS A 67 9.99 14.29 -7.76
C LYS A 67 10.68 14.21 -9.12
N LEU A 68 11.11 13.01 -9.51
CA LEU A 68 11.80 12.72 -10.76
C LEU A 68 10.85 12.29 -11.88
N VAL A 69 9.56 12.08 -11.59
CA VAL A 69 8.58 11.62 -12.57
C VAL A 69 8.25 12.70 -13.61
N THR A 70 8.53 12.40 -14.88
CA THR A 70 8.08 13.15 -16.06
C THR A 70 6.88 12.46 -16.73
N PRO A 71 6.18 13.12 -17.68
CA PRO A 71 5.08 12.51 -18.42
C PRO A 71 5.45 11.20 -19.13
N ASP A 72 6.66 11.09 -19.68
CA ASP A 72 7.09 9.96 -20.52
C ASP A 72 7.16 8.63 -19.78
N HIS A 73 7.49 8.68 -18.48
CA HIS A 73 7.59 7.48 -17.64
C HIS A 73 6.54 7.44 -16.52
N CYS A 74 5.61 8.40 -16.49
CA CYS A 74 4.53 8.44 -15.50
C CYS A 74 3.73 7.14 -15.47
N ALA A 75 3.34 6.63 -16.64
CA ALA A 75 2.56 5.40 -16.75
C ALA A 75 3.30 4.19 -16.16
N THR A 76 4.61 4.09 -16.40
CA THR A 76 5.45 3.04 -15.83
C THR A 76 5.50 3.12 -14.31
N PHE A 77 5.74 4.31 -13.74
CA PHE A 77 5.76 4.50 -12.28
C PHE A 77 4.41 4.18 -11.64
N MET A 78 3.32 4.66 -12.24
CA MET A 78 1.97 4.37 -11.76
C MET A 78 1.64 2.87 -11.82
N LEU A 79 2.09 2.18 -12.87
CA LEU A 79 1.96 0.72 -12.99
C LEU A 79 2.77 0.01 -11.90
N THR A 80 3.99 0.45 -11.59
CA THR A 80 4.79 -0.12 -10.51
C THR A 80 4.07 0.00 -9.17
N PHE A 81 3.47 1.16 -8.86
CA PHE A 81 2.66 1.33 -7.65
C PHE A 81 1.40 0.46 -7.67
N ALA A 82 0.71 0.36 -8.80
CA ALA A 82 -0.43 -0.54 -8.95
C ALA A 82 -0.06 -1.99 -8.64
N CYS A 83 1.06 -2.48 -9.19
CA CYS A 83 1.57 -3.82 -8.92
C CYS A 83 1.90 -4.03 -7.42
N GLY A 84 2.47 -3.02 -6.76
CA GLY A 84 2.74 -3.07 -5.32
C GLY A 84 1.46 -3.24 -4.50
N TRP A 85 0.45 -2.39 -4.73
CA TRP A 85 -0.87 -2.51 -4.08
C TRP A 85 -1.53 -3.87 -4.37
N LEU A 86 -1.46 -4.33 -5.62
CA LEU A 86 -2.03 -5.61 -6.02
C LEU A 86 -1.36 -6.77 -5.28
N ALA A 87 -0.04 -6.77 -5.18
CA ALA A 87 0.72 -7.79 -4.48
C ALA A 87 0.35 -7.86 -2.99
N TYR A 88 0.25 -6.69 -2.33
CA TYR A 88 -0.23 -6.64 -0.94
C TYR A 88 -1.66 -7.16 -0.79
N GLY A 89 -2.57 -6.76 -1.69
CA GLY A 89 -3.96 -7.19 -1.68
C GLY A 89 -4.12 -8.69 -1.87
N ILE A 90 -3.50 -9.25 -2.92
CA ILE A 90 -3.51 -10.70 -3.19
C ILE A 90 -2.85 -11.46 -2.04
N GLY A 91 -1.73 -10.97 -1.51
CA GLY A 91 -1.03 -11.59 -0.39
C GLY A 91 -1.92 -11.76 0.84
N GLN A 92 -2.69 -10.73 1.19
CA GLN A 92 -3.62 -10.81 2.32
C GLN A 92 -4.78 -11.78 2.09
N LEU A 93 -5.36 -11.77 0.89
CA LEU A 93 -6.43 -12.72 0.55
C LEU A 93 -5.90 -14.16 0.56
N PHE A 94 -4.68 -14.37 0.06
CA PHE A 94 -4.02 -15.67 0.06
C PHE A 94 -3.73 -16.19 1.47
N VAL A 95 -3.20 -15.34 2.35
CA VAL A 95 -2.98 -15.69 3.77
C VAL A 95 -4.30 -16.02 4.46
N SER A 96 -5.34 -15.20 4.25
CA SER A 96 -6.66 -15.42 4.84
C SER A 96 -7.30 -16.71 4.33
N ALA A 97 -7.18 -17.02 3.04
CA ALA A 97 -7.66 -18.27 2.47
C ALA A 97 -6.94 -19.49 3.04
N ARG A 98 -5.62 -19.41 3.26
CA ARG A 98 -4.86 -20.50 3.88
C ARG A 98 -5.16 -20.74 5.35
N ALA A 99 -5.66 -19.71 6.03
CA ALA A 99 -6.09 -19.80 7.42
C ALA A 99 -7.58 -20.19 7.57
N ASP A 100 -8.29 -20.49 6.47
CA ASP A 100 -9.74 -20.69 6.44
C ASP A 100 -10.54 -19.49 6.98
N MET A 101 -10.00 -18.28 6.80
CA MET A 101 -10.58 -17.01 7.29
C MET A 101 -11.02 -16.07 6.14
N LEU A 102 -11.31 -16.61 4.96
CA LEU A 102 -11.77 -15.84 3.80
C LEU A 102 -13.25 -15.44 3.94
N THR A 103 -13.54 -14.53 4.86
CA THR A 103 -14.88 -13.98 5.14
C THR A 103 -14.83 -12.45 5.18
N LEU A 104 -15.96 -11.80 4.88
CA LEU A 104 -16.09 -10.33 4.90
C LEU A 104 -16.06 -9.74 6.32
N ASP A 105 -16.24 -10.57 7.36
CA ASP A 105 -16.11 -10.14 8.75
C ASP A 105 -14.64 -10.03 9.19
N ASN A 106 -13.70 -10.54 8.38
CA ASN A 106 -12.28 -10.49 8.66
C ASN A 106 -11.65 -9.19 8.12
N MET A 107 -11.09 -8.38 9.02
CA MET A 107 -10.41 -7.13 8.68
C MET A 107 -9.25 -7.32 7.69
N ASN A 108 -8.54 -8.45 7.75
CA ASN A 108 -7.46 -8.78 6.82
C ASN A 108 -7.98 -9.01 5.39
N VAL A 109 -9.18 -9.57 5.25
CA VAL A 109 -9.84 -9.72 3.95
C VAL A 109 -10.27 -8.35 3.41
N LEU A 110 -10.91 -7.53 4.25
CA LEU A 110 -11.34 -6.18 3.88
C LEU A 110 -10.17 -5.29 3.46
N GLN A 111 -9.06 -5.32 4.21
CA GLN A 111 -7.86 -4.57 3.86
C GLN A 111 -7.24 -5.08 2.55
N GLY A 112 -7.21 -6.41 2.33
CA GLY A 112 -6.78 -7.01 1.07
C GLY A 112 -7.59 -6.50 -0.14
N MET A 113 -8.92 -6.48 -0.01
CA MET A 113 -9.81 -5.93 -1.03
C MET A 113 -9.57 -4.44 -1.28
N LEU A 114 -9.36 -3.65 -0.22
CA LEU A 114 -9.05 -2.22 -0.33
C LEU A 114 -7.75 -1.99 -1.13
N PHE A 115 -6.72 -2.79 -0.89
CA PHE A 115 -5.47 -2.69 -1.64
C PHE A 115 -5.63 -3.09 -3.11
N ILE A 116 -6.46 -4.08 -3.42
CA ILE A 116 -6.82 -4.39 -4.81
C ILE A 116 -7.56 -3.21 -5.47
N ALA A 117 -8.46 -2.54 -4.74
CA ALA A 117 -9.13 -1.35 -5.24
C ALA A 117 -8.14 -0.20 -5.51
N PHE A 118 -7.17 0.01 -4.63
CA PHE A 118 -6.08 0.96 -4.89
C PHE A 118 -5.28 0.57 -6.14
N ALA A 119 -4.92 -0.69 -6.31
CA ALA A 119 -4.22 -1.17 -7.50
C ALA A 119 -4.99 -0.83 -8.79
N ALA A 120 -6.30 -1.09 -8.80
CA ALA A 120 -7.17 -0.73 -9.92
C ALA A 120 -7.19 0.78 -10.18
N VAL A 121 -7.31 1.62 -9.14
CA VAL A 121 -7.27 3.09 -9.29
C VAL A 121 -5.95 3.54 -9.92
N TYR A 122 -4.81 3.06 -9.42
CA TYR A 122 -3.50 3.44 -9.96
C TYR A 122 -3.31 2.95 -11.40
N TYR A 123 -3.76 1.73 -11.70
CA TYR A 123 -3.68 1.17 -13.05
C TYR A 123 -4.54 1.95 -14.05
N LEU A 124 -5.79 2.25 -13.69
CA LEU A 124 -6.73 2.96 -14.56
C LEU A 124 -6.33 4.43 -14.75
N LYS A 125 -5.71 5.05 -13.74
CA LYS A 125 -5.25 6.45 -13.79
C LYS A 125 -3.75 6.59 -14.11
N ARG A 126 -3.12 5.55 -14.68
CA ARG A 126 -1.67 5.52 -14.91
C ARG A 126 -1.18 6.58 -15.91
N SER A 127 -1.97 6.83 -16.94
CA SER A 127 -1.63 7.81 -17.97
C SER A 127 -2.17 9.19 -17.60
N PRO A 128 -1.40 10.27 -17.82
CA PRO A 128 -1.92 11.63 -17.69
C PRO A 128 -3.02 11.88 -18.72
N ASP A 129 -4.12 12.54 -18.34
CA ASP A 129 -5.16 12.91 -19.30
C ASP A 129 -4.57 13.83 -20.39
N GLN A 130 -4.69 13.43 -21.66
CA GLN A 130 -4.16 14.16 -22.81
C GLN A 130 -5.05 15.34 -23.25
N HIS A 131 -6.23 15.52 -22.65
CA HIS A 131 -7.25 16.51 -23.07
C HIS A 131 -6.95 17.99 -22.75
N THR A 132 -5.71 18.36 -22.45
CA THR A 132 -5.31 19.76 -22.21
C THR A 132 -4.04 20.17 -22.95
N GLN A 133 -3.79 19.60 -24.13
CA GLN A 133 -2.94 20.26 -25.12
C GLN A 133 -3.84 21.11 -26.03
N PRO A 134 -3.71 22.45 -26.04
CA PRO A 134 -4.31 23.23 -27.12
C PRO A 134 -3.71 22.74 -28.43
N ALA A 135 -4.57 22.52 -29.42
CA ALA A 135 -4.15 22.23 -30.79
C ALA A 135 -3.15 23.30 -31.23
N GLN A 136 -1.99 22.85 -31.74
CA GLN A 136 -0.99 23.72 -32.35
C GLN A 136 -1.51 24.27 -33.68
#